data_AF-A0A1F4V947-F1
#
_entry.id   AF-A0A1F4V947-F1
#
_cell.length_a   1.000
_cell.length_b   1.000
_cell.length_c   1.000
_cell.angle_alpha   90.00
_cell.angle_beta   90.00
_cell.angle_gamma   90.00
#
_symmetry.space_group_name_H-M   'P 1'
#
loop_
_entity.id
_entity.type
_entity.pdbx_description
1 polymer ?
#
loop_
_entity_poly.entity_id
_entity_poly.type
_entity_poly.pdbx_seq_one_letter_code
_entity_poly.pdbx_strand_id
1 'polypeptide(L)'
;MKKHFINTPKDRQTQRKFYSEVEKAIKRTLAYRSIFNYPLNYYQLSTYLITGKKIGNKALRKGLKKLEKKGHIKFENNLYSLSGVKNVNWEERKNSSISLINVHKYIFDSLKKVPWIKFIGVTGATAAFNAHDNDDIDVFIISQKNRLWITRLFVTMILKSLNKYRTDKNPIQKICPNIFIDENKMEWDKDKRSLYVAHEILMMHPVCDKQETYFRFVKNNSWIFDHLSNCRMDISNINIELGNSNSGFLVNIIEKILMNVQLMYMRRKITEEIATKNIIHFNKNDWSYKVLKDYSNILKKFNFEI
;
A
#
# COMPACT_ATOMS: atom_id res chain seq x y z
N MET A 1 43.54 -28.03 10.93
CA MET A 1 42.64 -28.41 12.03
C MET A 1 41.26 -27.76 11.86
N LYS A 2 40.26 -28.51 11.37
CA LYS A 2 38.86 -28.02 11.33
C LYS A 2 38.29 -28.09 12.74
N LYS A 3 38.19 -26.97 13.46
CA LYS A 3 37.44 -26.90 14.73
C LYS A 3 35.96 -27.22 14.42
N HIS A 4 35.53 -28.43 14.74
CA HIS A 4 34.12 -28.78 14.82
C HIS A 4 33.52 -28.00 15.98
N PHE A 5 32.89 -26.86 15.69
CA PHE A 5 32.03 -26.18 16.64
C PHE A 5 30.81 -27.07 16.89
N ILE A 6 30.85 -27.84 17.98
CA ILE A 6 29.70 -28.59 18.47
C ILE A 6 28.73 -27.57 19.04
N ASN A 7 27.62 -27.30 18.32
CA ASN A 7 26.56 -26.41 18.80
C ASN A 7 26.05 -26.85 20.18
N THR A 8 26.11 -25.95 21.16
CA THR A 8 25.66 -26.22 22.53
C THR A 8 24.14 -26.44 22.58
N PRO A 9 23.59 -27.09 23.62
CA PRO A 9 22.14 -27.25 23.78
C PRO A 9 21.36 -25.91 23.72
N LYS A 10 21.96 -24.84 24.25
CA LYS A 10 21.41 -23.47 24.22
C LYS A 10 21.39 -22.89 22.80
N ASP A 11 22.42 -23.16 22.00
CA ASP A 11 22.46 -22.76 20.58
C ASP A 11 21.39 -23.50 19.77
N ARG A 12 21.19 -24.80 20.06
CA ARG A 12 20.15 -25.62 19.41
C ARG A 12 18.75 -25.13 19.76
N GLN A 13 18.48 -24.75 21.01
CA GLN A 13 17.20 -24.22 21.45
C GLN A 13 16.91 -22.85 20.82
N THR A 14 17.91 -21.97 20.80
CA THR A 14 17.83 -20.64 20.16
C THR A 14 17.56 -20.77 18.66
N GLN A 15 18.28 -21.67 17.99
CA GLN A 15 18.08 -21.95 16.56
C GLN A 15 16.69 -22.54 16.27
N ARG A 16 16.19 -23.44 17.11
CA ARG A 16 14.81 -23.98 17.00
C ARG A 16 13.77 -22.87 17.15
N LYS A 17 13.91 -21.99 18.14
CA LYS A 17 13.03 -20.84 18.34
C LYS A 17 13.03 -19.91 17.13
N PHE A 18 14.22 -19.58 16.60
CA PHE A 18 14.33 -18.76 15.40
C PHE A 18 13.61 -19.36 14.18
N TYR A 19 13.80 -20.65 13.89
CA TYR A 19 13.11 -21.29 12.76
C TYR A 19 11.59 -21.40 12.98
N SER A 20 11.13 -21.53 14.23
CA SER A 20 9.70 -21.44 14.55
C SER A 20 9.14 -20.06 14.19
N GLU A 21 9.84 -18.98 14.54
CA GLU A 21 9.41 -17.62 14.18
C GLU A 21 9.43 -17.37 12.66
N VAL A 22 10.38 -17.96 11.94
CA VAL A 22 10.38 -17.91 10.46
C VAL A 22 9.14 -18.60 9.88
N GLU A 23 8.79 -19.79 10.39
CA GLU A 23 7.57 -20.51 9.96
C GLU A 23 6.31 -19.69 10.26
N LYS A 24 6.24 -19.04 11.44
CA LYS A 24 5.12 -18.15 11.81
C LYS A 24 5.02 -16.95 10.87
N ALA A 25 6.13 -16.28 10.57
CA ALA A 25 6.15 -15.12 9.66
C ALA A 25 5.64 -15.50 8.25
N ILE A 26 6.07 -16.63 7.70
CA ILE A 26 5.58 -17.13 6.40
C ILE A 26 4.07 -17.39 6.46
N LYS A 27 3.62 -18.12 7.49
CA LYS A 27 2.20 -18.45 7.70
C LYS A 27 1.33 -17.21 7.83
N ARG A 28 1.76 -16.24 8.66
CA ARG A 28 1.10 -14.93 8.83
C ARG A 28 0.98 -14.20 7.50
N THR A 29 2.03 -14.18 6.70
CA THR A 29 2.06 -13.51 5.39
C THR A 29 1.10 -14.16 4.39
N LEU A 30 1.13 -15.49 4.27
CA LEU A 30 0.23 -16.20 3.35
C LEU A 30 -1.22 -16.17 3.82
N ALA A 31 -1.48 -16.22 5.12
CA ALA A 31 -2.80 -16.03 5.68
C ALA A 31 -3.37 -14.64 5.35
N TYR A 32 -2.56 -13.58 5.51
CA TYR A 32 -2.99 -12.23 5.14
C TYR A 32 -3.31 -12.13 3.64
N ARG A 33 -2.45 -12.65 2.77
CA ARG A 33 -2.68 -12.61 1.31
C ARG A 33 -3.84 -13.49 0.85
N SER A 34 -4.18 -14.54 1.59
CA SER A 34 -5.33 -15.39 1.27
C SER A 34 -6.68 -14.68 1.40
N ILE A 35 -6.78 -13.57 2.16
CA ILE A 35 -7.97 -12.71 2.21
C ILE A 35 -8.34 -12.19 0.82
N PHE A 36 -7.31 -11.97 -0.01
CA PHE A 36 -7.44 -11.46 -1.38
C PHE A 36 -7.36 -12.59 -2.43
N ASN A 37 -7.38 -13.86 -2.00
CA ASN A 37 -7.18 -15.04 -2.83
C ASN A 37 -5.91 -14.96 -3.68
N TYR A 38 -4.89 -14.22 -3.24
CA TYR A 38 -3.74 -13.86 -4.05
C TYR A 38 -2.50 -14.66 -3.68
N PRO A 39 -1.97 -15.49 -4.58
CA PRO A 39 -0.75 -16.25 -4.34
C PRO A 39 0.48 -15.34 -4.54
N LEU A 40 1.60 -15.67 -3.88
CA LEU A 40 2.80 -14.84 -3.91
C LEU A 40 3.97 -15.56 -4.57
N ASN A 41 4.69 -14.89 -5.46
CA ASN A 41 6.02 -15.36 -5.82
C ASN A 41 7.01 -15.16 -4.65
N TYR A 42 8.19 -15.78 -4.75
CA TYR A 42 9.22 -15.69 -3.69
C TYR A 42 9.61 -14.24 -3.37
N TYR A 43 9.74 -13.37 -4.37
CA TYR A 43 10.16 -11.99 -4.17
C TYR A 43 9.11 -11.18 -3.40
N GLN A 44 7.84 -11.30 -3.79
CA GLN A 44 6.73 -10.64 -3.09
C GLN A 44 6.62 -11.15 -1.65
N LEU A 45 6.67 -12.47 -1.43
CA LEU A 45 6.63 -13.06 -0.10
C LEU A 45 7.82 -12.59 0.75
N SER A 46 9.02 -12.59 0.19
CA SER A 46 10.22 -12.14 0.89
C SER A 46 10.19 -10.66 1.23
N THR A 47 9.61 -9.82 0.36
CA THR A 47 9.57 -8.36 0.54
C THR A 47 8.51 -7.95 1.55
N TYR A 48 7.32 -8.54 1.44
CA TYR A 48 6.15 -8.24 2.26
C TYR A 48 5.94 -9.25 3.39
N LEU A 49 7.04 -9.82 3.90
CA LEU A 49 7.01 -10.78 5.00
C LEU A 49 6.54 -10.08 6.27
N ILE A 50 5.46 -10.58 6.88
CA ILE A 50 4.88 -10.05 8.12
C ILE A 50 5.73 -10.52 9.31
N THR A 51 6.63 -9.63 9.73
CA THR A 51 7.59 -9.86 10.81
C THR A 51 8.17 -8.53 11.29
N GLY A 52 8.38 -8.40 12.61
CA GLY A 52 9.12 -7.28 13.21
C GLY A 52 10.64 -7.49 13.24
N LYS A 53 11.14 -8.56 12.61
CA LYS A 53 12.58 -8.85 12.51
C LYS A 53 12.93 -9.31 11.11
N LYS A 54 14.06 -8.80 10.61
CA LYS A 54 14.60 -9.17 9.30
C LYS A 54 14.97 -10.65 9.24
N ILE A 55 14.37 -11.36 8.29
CA ILE A 55 14.66 -12.78 8.02
C ILE A 55 15.48 -12.88 6.72
N GLY A 56 16.64 -13.53 6.80
CA GLY A 56 17.51 -13.75 5.65
C GLY A 56 17.00 -14.84 4.69
N ASN A 57 17.38 -14.73 3.41
CA ASN A 57 16.97 -15.62 2.32
C ASN A 57 17.15 -17.12 2.63
N LYS A 58 18.29 -17.52 3.23
CA LYS A 58 18.56 -18.93 3.57
C LYS A 58 17.55 -19.49 4.57
N ALA A 59 17.21 -18.69 5.59
CA ALA A 59 16.24 -19.09 6.60
C ALA A 59 14.83 -19.16 6.01
N LEU A 60 14.44 -18.16 5.22
CA LEU A 60 13.15 -18.10 4.55
C LEU A 60 12.92 -19.30 3.63
N ARG A 61 13.87 -19.61 2.73
CA ARG A 61 13.80 -20.78 1.84
C ARG A 61 13.67 -22.11 2.60
N LYS A 62 14.39 -22.26 3.72
CA LYS A 62 14.29 -23.46 4.56
C LYS A 62 12.92 -23.55 5.25
N GLY A 63 12.38 -22.42 5.71
CA GLY A 63 11.03 -22.34 6.28
C GLY A 63 9.95 -22.74 5.27
N LEU A 64 10.01 -22.19 4.05
CA LEU A 64 9.08 -22.50 2.96
C LEU A 64 9.07 -24.01 2.65
N LYS A 65 10.23 -24.61 2.38
CA LYS A 65 10.34 -26.06 2.11
C LYS A 65 9.79 -26.92 3.24
N LYS A 66 10.01 -26.51 4.50
CA LYS A 66 9.52 -27.26 5.66
C LYS A 66 7.99 -27.16 5.80
N LEU A 67 7.42 -25.98 5.55
CA LEU A 67 5.97 -25.79 5.58
C LEU A 67 5.26 -26.50 4.44
N GLU A 68 5.87 -26.53 3.26
CA GLU A 68 5.40 -27.27 2.10
C GLU A 68 5.39 -28.77 2.38
N LYS A 69 6.48 -29.33 2.92
CA LYS A 69 6.55 -30.74 3.33
C LYS A 69 5.50 -31.13 4.39
N LYS A 70 5.15 -30.19 5.27
CA LYS A 70 4.08 -30.37 6.28
C LYS A 70 2.66 -30.22 5.70
N GLY A 71 2.52 -29.86 4.42
CA GLY A 71 1.23 -29.62 3.78
C GLY A 71 0.52 -28.34 4.24
N HIS A 72 1.20 -27.43 4.94
CA HIS A 72 0.59 -26.16 5.39
C HIS A 72 0.51 -25.11 4.28
N ILE A 73 1.42 -25.18 3.31
CA ILE A 73 1.47 -24.29 2.16
C ILE A 73 1.57 -25.12 0.88
N LYS A 74 1.14 -24.53 -0.23
CA LYS A 74 1.33 -25.07 -1.58
C LYS A 74 2.32 -24.22 -2.35
N PHE A 75 3.12 -24.87 -3.20
CA PHE A 75 3.99 -24.23 -4.15
C PHE A 75 3.69 -24.77 -5.55
N GLU A 76 3.06 -23.95 -6.39
CA GLU A 76 2.59 -24.32 -7.73
C GLU A 76 2.89 -23.15 -8.68
N ASN A 77 3.39 -23.42 -9.89
CA ASN A 77 3.70 -22.40 -10.90
C ASN A 77 4.58 -21.24 -10.38
N ASN A 78 5.59 -21.55 -9.55
CA ASN A 78 6.47 -20.58 -8.88
C ASN A 78 5.77 -19.63 -7.88
N LEU A 79 4.58 -19.99 -7.42
CA LEU A 79 3.78 -19.21 -6.49
C LEU A 79 3.49 -19.99 -5.20
N TYR A 80 3.58 -19.31 -4.07
CA TYR A 80 3.25 -19.81 -2.74
C TYR A 80 1.85 -19.39 -2.34
N SER A 81 1.09 -20.31 -1.75
CA SER A 81 -0.21 -20.01 -1.16
C SER A 81 -0.48 -20.88 0.07
N LEU A 82 -1.49 -20.50 0.85
CA LEU A 82 -1.94 -21.30 1.98
C LEU A 82 -2.70 -22.54 1.48
N SER A 83 -2.44 -23.71 2.06
CA SER A 83 -3.15 -24.94 1.68
C SER A 83 -4.67 -24.81 1.91
N GLY A 84 -5.46 -25.28 0.95
CA GLY A 84 -6.93 -25.23 1.04
C GLY A 84 -7.56 -23.90 0.64
N VAL A 85 -6.76 -22.92 0.17
CA VAL A 85 -7.26 -21.66 -0.39
C VAL A 85 -7.30 -21.79 -1.92
N LYS A 86 -8.44 -21.42 -2.52
CA LYS A 86 -8.57 -21.28 -3.98
C LYS A 86 -8.03 -19.91 -4.38
N ASN A 87 -6.97 -19.91 -5.19
CA ASN A 87 -6.33 -18.69 -5.65
C ASN A 87 -6.96 -18.18 -6.95
N VAL A 88 -6.85 -16.88 -7.17
CA VAL A 88 -7.09 -16.26 -8.47
C VAL A 88 -6.02 -16.68 -9.49
N ASN A 89 -6.32 -16.50 -10.77
CA ASN A 89 -5.32 -16.60 -11.83
C ASN A 89 -4.35 -15.41 -11.74
N TRP A 90 -3.19 -15.64 -11.12
CA TRP A 90 -2.21 -14.58 -10.85
C TRP A 90 -1.75 -13.81 -12.11
N GLU A 91 -1.51 -14.53 -13.20
CA GLU A 91 -0.99 -13.92 -14.44
C GLU A 91 -2.05 -13.02 -15.09
N GLU A 92 -3.30 -13.49 -15.14
CA GLU A 92 -4.45 -12.69 -15.60
C GLU A 92 -4.59 -11.40 -14.79
N ARG A 93 -4.62 -11.51 -13.45
CA ARG A 93 -4.70 -10.35 -12.54
C ARG A 93 -3.60 -9.32 -12.74
N LYS A 94 -2.37 -9.81 -12.85
CA LYS A 94 -1.20 -8.99 -13.09
C LYS A 94 -1.32 -8.27 -14.43
N ASN A 95 -1.72 -8.97 -15.48
CA ASN A 95 -1.88 -8.40 -16.82
C ASN A 95 -3.02 -7.38 -16.88
N SER A 96 -4.16 -7.65 -16.24
CA SER A 96 -5.25 -6.67 -16.07
C SER A 96 -4.77 -5.41 -15.36
N SER A 97 -4.03 -5.54 -14.26
CA SER A 97 -3.51 -4.40 -13.49
C SER A 97 -2.53 -3.56 -14.32
N ILE A 98 -1.61 -4.20 -15.04
CA ILE A 98 -0.65 -3.53 -15.94
C ILE A 98 -1.39 -2.84 -17.09
N SER A 99 -2.36 -3.52 -17.70
CA SER A 99 -3.18 -2.98 -18.79
C SER A 99 -3.95 -1.73 -18.35
N LEU A 100 -4.61 -1.78 -17.18
CA LEU A 100 -5.31 -0.64 -16.59
C LEU A 100 -4.38 0.58 -16.44
N ILE A 101 -3.17 0.40 -15.89
CA ILE A 101 -2.21 1.50 -15.74
C ILE A 101 -1.77 2.04 -17.11
N ASN A 102 -1.44 1.15 -18.05
CA ASN A 102 -0.93 1.52 -19.37
C ASN A 102 -1.97 2.27 -20.21
N VAL A 103 -3.21 1.78 -20.26
CA VAL A 103 -4.30 2.43 -20.99
C VAL A 103 -4.59 3.84 -20.44
N HIS A 104 -4.36 4.06 -19.14
CA HIS A 104 -4.59 5.35 -18.48
C HIS A 104 -3.32 6.22 -18.39
N LYS A 105 -2.19 5.81 -18.99
CA LYS A 105 -0.91 6.52 -18.91
C LYS A 105 -1.00 7.97 -19.37
N TYR A 106 -1.72 8.26 -20.46
CA TYR A 106 -1.90 9.61 -20.98
C TYR A 106 -2.61 10.55 -19.98
N ILE A 107 -3.47 10.00 -19.11
CA ILE A 107 -4.15 10.75 -18.07
C ILE A 107 -3.16 11.09 -16.97
N PHE A 108 -2.37 10.11 -16.51
CA PHE A 108 -1.31 10.37 -15.54
C PHE A 108 -0.31 11.40 -16.05
N ASP A 109 0.06 11.35 -17.33
CA ASP A 109 0.94 12.34 -17.96
C ASP A 109 0.31 13.74 -18.01
N SER A 110 -1.02 13.83 -18.13
CA SER A 110 -1.75 15.09 -18.02
C SER A 110 -1.79 15.61 -16.58
N LEU A 111 -2.04 14.73 -15.61
CA LEU A 111 -2.07 15.09 -14.18
C LEU A 111 -0.70 15.57 -13.69
N LYS A 112 0.41 14.96 -14.13
CA LYS A 112 1.79 15.35 -13.77
C LYS A 112 2.11 16.82 -14.03
N LYS A 113 1.45 17.43 -15.03
CA LYS A 113 1.61 18.84 -15.43
C LYS A 113 0.98 19.81 -14.43
N VAL A 114 0.09 19.35 -13.54
CA VAL A 114 -0.46 20.19 -12.48
C VAL A 114 0.71 20.62 -11.57
N PRO A 115 1.00 21.93 -11.44
CA PRO A 115 2.23 22.41 -10.81
C PRO A 115 2.42 21.97 -9.37
N TRP A 116 1.31 21.89 -8.63
CA TRP A 116 1.30 21.58 -7.21
C TRP A 116 1.31 20.09 -6.90
N ILE A 117 1.16 19.20 -7.88
CA ILE A 117 1.28 17.75 -7.64
C ILE A 117 2.74 17.41 -7.39
N LYS A 118 3.00 16.78 -6.24
CA LYS A 118 4.30 16.27 -5.82
C LYS A 118 4.41 14.75 -5.96
N PHE A 119 3.31 14.03 -5.73
CA PHE A 119 3.24 12.58 -5.90
C PHE A 119 1.87 12.15 -6.40
N ILE A 120 1.84 11.11 -7.24
CA ILE A 120 0.67 10.32 -7.58
C ILE A 120 1.09 8.85 -7.50
N GLY A 121 0.44 8.09 -6.62
CA GLY A 121 0.58 6.65 -6.51
C GLY A 121 -0.74 5.96 -6.80
N VAL A 122 -0.72 4.92 -7.62
CA VAL A 122 -1.85 3.98 -7.72
C VAL A 122 -1.88 3.13 -6.45
N THR A 123 -3.07 2.88 -5.91
CA THR A 123 -3.31 2.13 -4.67
C THR A 123 -4.26 0.95 -4.89
N GLY A 124 -4.62 0.23 -3.82
CA GLY A 124 -5.63 -0.84 -3.88
C GLY A 124 -5.26 -2.03 -4.76
N ALA A 125 -6.27 -2.66 -5.36
CA ALA A 125 -6.10 -3.91 -6.12
C ALA A 125 -5.17 -3.74 -7.34
N THR A 126 -5.25 -2.61 -8.03
CA THR A 126 -4.39 -2.32 -9.19
C THR A 126 -2.92 -2.24 -8.78
N ALA A 127 -2.60 -1.56 -7.67
CA ALA A 127 -1.22 -1.48 -7.16
C ALA A 127 -0.71 -2.83 -6.63
N ALA A 128 -1.60 -3.62 -6.05
CA ALA A 128 -1.31 -4.96 -5.56
C ALA A 128 -1.20 -6.03 -6.68
N PHE A 129 -1.33 -5.65 -7.96
CA PHE A 129 -1.38 -6.54 -9.12
C PHE A 129 -2.49 -7.61 -9.03
N ASN A 130 -3.65 -7.23 -8.48
CA ASN A 130 -4.81 -8.10 -8.25
C ASN A 130 -6.13 -7.56 -8.86
N ALA A 131 -6.07 -6.61 -9.80
CA ALA A 131 -7.27 -6.03 -10.41
C ALA A 131 -7.92 -6.96 -11.47
N HIS A 132 -9.18 -6.67 -11.81
CA HIS A 132 -9.87 -7.10 -13.03
C HIS A 132 -9.77 -6.00 -14.09
N ASP A 133 -9.98 -6.34 -15.36
CA ASP A 133 -9.99 -5.35 -16.45
C ASP A 133 -11.05 -4.24 -16.30
N ASN A 134 -12.11 -4.51 -15.54
CA ASN A 134 -13.22 -3.57 -15.34
C ASN A 134 -13.13 -2.78 -14.03
N ASP A 135 -12.10 -3.00 -13.22
CA ASP A 135 -11.94 -2.28 -11.95
C ASP A 135 -11.60 -0.79 -12.21
N ASP A 136 -11.92 0.06 -11.24
CA ASP A 136 -11.40 1.42 -11.19
C ASP A 136 -9.95 1.45 -10.66
N ILE A 137 -9.29 2.58 -10.89
CA ILE A 137 -7.93 2.83 -10.42
C ILE A 137 -7.99 3.83 -9.28
N ASP A 138 -7.79 3.36 -8.06
CA ASP A 138 -7.62 4.23 -6.90
C ASP A 138 -6.25 4.92 -6.95
N VAL A 139 -6.24 6.23 -6.71
CA VAL A 139 -5.00 7.01 -6.62
C VAL A 139 -4.91 7.82 -5.33
N PHE A 140 -3.70 7.81 -4.78
CA PHE A 140 -3.26 8.64 -3.67
C PHE A 140 -2.40 9.79 -4.20
N ILE A 141 -2.76 11.02 -3.85
CA ILE A 141 -2.12 12.23 -4.38
C ILE A 141 -1.55 13.05 -3.23
N ILE A 142 -0.26 13.40 -3.32
CA ILE A 142 0.37 14.39 -2.45
C ILE A 142 0.56 15.67 -3.24
N SER A 143 -0.01 16.75 -2.72
CA SER A 143 0.16 18.10 -3.23
C SER A 143 1.19 18.88 -2.43
N GLN A 144 1.70 19.96 -3.01
CA GLN A 144 2.55 20.92 -2.34
C GLN A 144 1.86 21.50 -1.10
N LYS A 145 2.65 21.85 -0.08
CA LYS A 145 2.18 22.56 1.13
C LYS A 145 1.14 23.64 0.84
N ASN A 146 -0.04 23.52 1.46
CA ASN A 146 -1.20 24.43 1.34
C ASN A 146 -1.80 24.52 -0.07
N ARG A 147 -1.72 23.47 -0.89
CA ARG A 147 -2.24 23.49 -2.28
C ARG A 147 -3.16 22.33 -2.58
N LEU A 148 -3.75 21.74 -1.55
CA LEU A 148 -4.61 20.57 -1.67
C LEU A 148 -5.84 20.86 -2.52
N TRP A 149 -6.55 21.94 -2.22
CA TRP A 149 -7.87 22.22 -2.80
C TRP A 149 -7.77 22.72 -4.23
N ILE A 150 -6.78 23.55 -4.54
CA ILE A 150 -6.49 23.90 -5.94
C ILE A 150 -6.03 22.68 -6.73
N THR A 151 -5.17 21.82 -6.18
CA THR A 151 -4.76 20.57 -6.84
C THR A 151 -5.96 19.69 -7.12
N ARG A 152 -6.84 19.50 -6.13
CA ARG A 152 -8.07 18.72 -6.27
C ARG A 152 -8.96 19.26 -7.38
N LEU A 153 -9.13 20.58 -7.49
CA LEU A 153 -9.92 21.20 -8.55
C LEU A 153 -9.39 20.80 -9.93
N PHE A 154 -8.09 21.02 -10.18
CA PHE A 154 -7.48 20.70 -11.48
C PHE A 154 -7.52 19.20 -11.80
N VAL A 155 -7.21 18.33 -10.82
CA VAL A 155 -7.33 16.88 -10.98
C VAL A 155 -8.75 16.49 -11.35
N THR A 156 -9.75 17.02 -10.64
CA THR A 156 -11.16 16.73 -10.91
C THR A 156 -11.59 17.25 -12.28
N MET A 157 -11.16 18.45 -12.67
CA MET A 157 -11.47 19.02 -13.98
C MET A 157 -10.87 18.18 -15.12
N ILE A 158 -9.59 17.80 -15.03
CA ILE A 158 -8.93 16.96 -16.04
C ILE A 158 -9.61 15.60 -16.14
N LEU A 159 -9.89 14.94 -15.00
CA LEU A 159 -10.54 13.64 -15.01
C LEU A 159 -11.97 13.73 -15.54
N LYS A 160 -12.73 14.78 -15.23
CA LYS A 160 -14.09 14.95 -15.75
C LYS A 160 -14.12 15.31 -17.23
N SER A 161 -13.23 16.17 -17.71
CA SER A 161 -13.18 16.54 -19.13
C SER A 161 -12.83 15.35 -20.02
N LEU A 162 -12.02 14.41 -19.52
CA LEU A 162 -11.70 13.15 -20.20
C LEU A 162 -12.74 12.04 -19.97
N ASN A 163 -13.83 12.31 -19.24
CA ASN A 163 -14.80 11.30 -18.80
C ASN A 163 -14.15 10.11 -18.07
N LYS A 164 -13.15 10.38 -17.24
CA LYS A 164 -12.35 9.40 -16.50
C LYS A 164 -12.47 9.52 -14.98
N TYR A 165 -13.26 10.47 -14.48
CA TYR A 165 -13.58 10.59 -13.06
C TYR A 165 -14.55 9.48 -12.61
N ARG A 166 -14.18 8.68 -11.61
CA ARG A 166 -15.05 7.62 -11.06
C ARG A 166 -16.26 8.22 -10.35
N THR A 167 -17.43 7.66 -10.62
CA THR A 167 -18.66 7.89 -9.86
C THR A 167 -19.32 6.56 -9.54
N ASP A 168 -20.21 6.50 -8.55
CA ASP A 168 -20.88 5.23 -8.19
C ASP A 168 -21.74 4.68 -9.35
N LYS A 169 -22.24 5.56 -10.23
CA LYS A 169 -22.98 5.18 -11.44
C LYS A 169 -22.09 4.73 -12.59
N ASN A 170 -20.81 5.08 -12.56
CA ASN A 170 -19.86 4.80 -13.64
C ASN A 170 -18.47 4.54 -13.04
N PRO A 171 -18.23 3.35 -12.45
CA PRO A 171 -16.94 3.02 -11.86
C PRO A 171 -15.97 2.39 -12.88
N ILE A 172 -16.47 1.69 -13.90
CA ILE A 172 -15.67 0.82 -14.75
C ILE A 172 -14.56 1.58 -15.48
N GLN A 173 -13.30 1.15 -15.26
CA GLN A 173 -12.11 1.73 -15.89
C GLN A 173 -12.03 3.26 -15.74
N LYS A 174 -12.42 3.76 -14.57
CA LYS A 174 -12.26 5.16 -14.17
C LYS A 174 -11.15 5.31 -13.14
N ILE A 175 -10.74 6.54 -12.91
CA ILE A 175 -9.78 6.90 -11.86
C ILE A 175 -10.57 7.48 -10.69
N CYS A 176 -10.39 6.86 -9.53
CA CYS A 176 -10.86 7.39 -8.26
C CYS A 176 -9.70 8.11 -7.57
N PRO A 177 -9.73 9.45 -7.45
CA PRO A 177 -8.74 10.14 -6.64
C PRO A 177 -9.12 10.00 -5.16
N ASN A 178 -8.91 8.78 -4.64
CA ASN A 178 -9.40 8.27 -3.36
C ASN A 178 -8.88 9.07 -2.16
N ILE A 179 -7.61 9.49 -2.23
CA ILE A 179 -6.97 10.22 -1.13
C ILE A 179 -6.13 11.38 -1.68
N PHE A 180 -6.33 12.56 -1.10
CA PHE A 180 -5.46 13.72 -1.24
C PHE A 180 -4.89 14.09 0.11
N ILE A 181 -3.59 14.34 0.15
CA ILE A 181 -2.94 15.06 1.25
C ILE A 181 -2.09 16.21 0.68
N ASP A 182 -1.66 17.12 1.54
CA ASP A 182 -0.54 18.01 1.23
C ASP A 182 0.66 17.73 2.12
N GLU A 183 1.79 18.39 1.82
CA GLU A 183 3.03 18.22 2.58
C GLU A 183 2.92 18.58 4.07
N ASN A 184 1.85 19.22 4.54
CA ASN A 184 1.63 19.41 5.99
C ASN A 184 1.08 18.15 6.68
N LYS A 185 0.56 17.17 5.92
CA LYS A 185 -0.09 15.96 6.44
C LYS A 185 0.58 14.68 5.94
N MET A 186 1.92 14.68 5.96
CA MET A 186 2.75 13.54 5.51
C MET A 186 2.80 12.36 6.50
N GLU A 187 2.36 12.56 7.75
CA GLU A 187 2.29 11.50 8.76
C GLU A 187 0.85 10.95 8.87
N TRP A 188 0.72 9.62 8.81
CA TRP A 188 -0.56 8.94 8.99
C TRP A 188 -1.01 8.98 10.45
N ASP A 189 -2.32 9.18 10.65
CA ASP A 189 -2.97 9.24 11.97
C ASP A 189 -2.62 8.01 12.81
N LYS A 190 -2.17 8.21 14.06
CA LYS A 190 -1.65 7.15 14.94
C LYS A 190 -2.69 6.06 15.23
N ASP A 191 -3.93 6.46 15.45
CA ASP A 191 -5.10 5.60 15.70
C ASP A 191 -5.50 4.76 14.47
N LYS A 192 -5.05 5.15 13.27
CA LYS A 192 -5.35 4.44 12.01
C LYS A 192 -4.19 3.60 11.48
N ARG A 193 -3.08 3.54 12.22
CA ARG A 193 -1.92 2.71 11.85
C ARG A 193 -2.26 1.24 12.03
N SER A 194 -2.06 0.46 10.99
CA SER A 194 -2.33 -0.96 11.00
C SER A 194 -1.49 -1.70 9.98
N LEU A 195 -1.43 -3.03 10.10
CA LEU A 195 -0.82 -3.89 9.09
C LEU A 195 -1.43 -3.66 7.69
N TYR A 196 -2.74 -3.42 7.60
CA TYR A 196 -3.40 -3.13 6.32
C TYR A 196 -2.87 -1.83 5.70
N VAL A 197 -2.85 -0.75 6.48
CA VAL A 197 -2.31 0.53 6.01
C VAL A 197 -0.83 0.44 5.68
N ALA A 198 -0.04 -0.32 6.44
CA ALA A 198 1.38 -0.56 6.13
C ALA A 198 1.56 -1.22 4.75
N HIS A 199 0.72 -2.20 4.42
CA HIS A 199 0.69 -2.80 3.09
C HIS A 199 0.26 -1.80 2.02
N GLU A 200 -0.82 -1.04 2.23
CA GLU A 200 -1.29 -0.03 1.27
C GLU A 200 -0.20 1.01 0.96
N ILE A 201 0.53 1.47 1.98
CA ILE A 201 1.63 2.43 1.81
C ILE A 201 2.78 1.81 1.02
N LEU A 202 3.26 0.61 1.38
CA LEU A 202 4.43 0.02 0.73
C LEU A 202 4.14 -0.52 -0.68
N MET A 203 2.91 -0.92 -0.96
CA MET A 203 2.51 -1.47 -2.26
C MET A 203 2.09 -0.39 -3.26
N MET A 204 2.01 0.89 -2.87
CA MET A 204 1.68 1.96 -3.80
C MET A 204 2.58 1.88 -5.03
N HIS A 205 1.99 2.07 -6.20
CA HIS A 205 2.72 2.09 -7.47
C HIS A 205 2.89 3.55 -7.93
N PRO A 206 4.08 4.17 -7.76
CA PRO A 206 4.32 5.54 -8.17
C PRO A 206 4.14 5.72 -9.68
N VAL A 207 3.26 6.63 -10.08
CA VAL A 207 3.17 7.08 -11.48
C VAL A 207 3.74 8.49 -11.66
N CYS A 208 3.80 9.27 -10.57
CA CYS A 208 4.50 10.55 -10.49
C CYS A 208 5.18 10.65 -9.12
N ASP A 209 6.48 10.92 -9.08
CA ASP A 209 7.19 11.27 -7.85
C ASP A 209 8.17 12.41 -8.13
N LYS A 210 7.92 13.57 -7.53
CA LYS A 210 8.78 14.74 -7.62
C LYS A 210 9.51 14.91 -6.29
N GLN A 211 10.80 15.21 -6.37
CA GLN A 211 11.62 15.50 -5.19
C GLN A 211 11.67 14.34 -4.18
N GLU A 212 11.49 13.06 -4.57
CA GLU A 212 11.47 11.93 -3.62
C GLU A 212 10.34 12.01 -2.58
N THR A 213 9.19 12.54 -2.97
CA THR A 213 8.05 12.76 -2.08
C THR A 213 7.52 11.44 -1.50
N TYR A 214 7.54 10.36 -2.27
CA TYR A 214 7.18 9.04 -1.74
C TYR A 214 8.10 8.59 -0.61
N PHE A 215 9.42 8.74 -0.78
CA PHE A 215 10.38 8.36 0.25
C PHE A 215 10.29 9.25 1.49
N ARG A 216 10.03 10.57 1.33
CA ARG A 216 9.69 11.44 2.46
C ARG A 216 8.43 10.98 3.18
N PHE A 217 7.40 10.56 2.45
CA PHE A 217 6.16 10.04 3.03
C PHE A 217 6.41 8.74 3.80
N VAL A 218 7.15 7.79 3.23
CA VAL A 218 7.58 6.56 3.89
C VAL A 218 8.42 6.85 5.14
N LYS A 219 9.33 7.84 5.08
CA LYS A 219 10.14 8.25 6.24
C LYS A 219 9.31 8.80 7.39
N ASN A 220 8.28 9.59 7.11
CA ASN A 220 7.30 10.05 8.11
C ASN A 220 6.41 8.92 8.64
N ASN A 221 6.38 7.76 7.97
CA ASN A 221 5.58 6.60 8.33
C ASN A 221 6.46 5.36 8.57
N SER A 222 7.62 5.54 9.18
CA SER A 222 8.60 4.45 9.40
C SER A 222 8.05 3.27 10.24
N TRP A 223 6.98 3.48 11.00
CA TRP A 223 6.24 2.45 11.74
C TRP A 223 5.78 1.28 10.85
N ILE A 224 5.63 1.47 9.53
CA ILE A 224 5.27 0.39 8.61
C ILE A 224 6.30 -0.75 8.60
N PHE A 225 7.58 -0.44 8.89
CA PHE A 225 8.65 -1.43 8.94
C PHE A 225 8.62 -2.28 10.21
N ASP A 226 7.87 -1.90 11.24
CA ASP A 226 7.60 -2.73 12.42
C ASP A 226 6.72 -3.93 12.05
N HIS A 227 5.90 -3.79 11.00
CA HIS A 227 5.09 -4.87 10.45
C HIS A 227 5.82 -5.67 9.35
N LEU A 228 6.65 -4.99 8.55
CA LEU A 228 7.21 -5.51 7.30
C LEU A 228 8.73 -5.29 7.22
N SER A 229 9.47 -5.72 8.24
CA SER A 229 10.92 -5.43 8.40
C SER A 229 11.82 -6.00 7.29
N ASN A 230 11.29 -6.88 6.45
CA ASN A 230 12.01 -7.40 5.30
C ASN A 230 11.97 -6.46 4.08
N CYS A 231 10.99 -5.55 4.02
CA CYS A 231 10.91 -4.56 2.96
C CYS A 231 12.10 -3.61 3.08
N ARG A 232 12.90 -3.52 2.02
CA ARG A 232 14.08 -2.66 2.00
C ARG A 232 13.75 -1.39 1.22
N MET A 233 13.68 -0.27 1.93
CA MET A 233 13.78 1.05 1.32
C MET A 233 14.88 1.80 2.04
N ASP A 234 15.85 2.31 1.27
CA ASP A 234 16.88 3.17 1.83
C ASP A 234 16.29 4.58 1.98
N ILE A 235 15.97 4.94 3.22
CA ILE A 235 15.38 6.24 3.59
C ILE A 235 16.29 7.06 4.50
N SER A 236 17.51 6.59 4.80
CA SER A 236 18.38 7.25 5.78
C SER A 236 18.80 8.63 5.29
N ASN A 237 19.16 8.71 4.00
CA ASN A 237 19.74 9.92 3.38
C ASN A 237 18.67 10.86 2.78
N ILE A 238 17.38 10.54 2.94
CA ILE A 238 16.29 11.38 2.41
C ILE A 238 16.18 12.64 3.26
N ASN A 239 16.44 13.80 2.64
CA ASN A 239 16.26 15.09 3.27
C ASN A 239 14.76 15.39 3.42
N ILE A 240 14.31 15.64 4.65
CA ILE A 240 12.92 16.06 4.93
C ILE A 240 12.77 17.59 4.73
N GLU A 241 13.74 18.26 4.10
CA GLU A 241 13.64 19.70 3.88
C GLU A 241 12.35 20.01 3.11
N LEU A 242 11.45 20.69 3.81
CA LEU A 242 10.20 21.17 3.26
C LEU A 242 10.58 22.20 2.22
N GLY A 243 10.22 21.96 0.95
CA GLY A 243 10.43 22.95 -0.08
C GLY A 243 9.86 24.29 0.39
N ASN A 244 10.69 25.34 0.42
CA ASN A 244 10.26 26.70 0.73
C ASN A 244 9.19 27.10 -0.29
N SER A 245 7.94 26.90 0.10
CA SER A 245 6.78 27.26 -0.67
C SER A 245 6.60 28.76 -0.52
N ASN A 246 7.40 29.54 -1.28
CA ASN A 246 7.31 31.00 -1.37
C ASN A 246 6.07 31.37 -2.19
N SER A 247 4.94 30.93 -1.68
CA SER A 247 3.71 30.82 -2.41
C SER A 247 2.94 32.11 -2.19
N GLY A 248 2.79 32.89 -3.26
CA GLY A 248 2.27 34.25 -3.20
C GLY A 248 0.94 34.33 -2.42
N PHE A 249 0.78 35.42 -1.66
CA PHE A 249 -0.37 35.68 -0.82
C PHE A 249 -1.72 35.45 -1.52
N LEU A 250 -1.83 35.87 -2.79
CA LEU A 250 -3.02 35.66 -3.63
C LEU A 250 -3.40 34.18 -3.79
N VAL A 251 -2.42 33.30 -4.00
CA VAL A 251 -2.68 31.87 -4.19
C VAL A 251 -3.17 31.23 -2.88
N ASN A 252 -2.74 31.74 -1.73
CA ASN A 252 -3.25 31.31 -0.42
C ASN A 252 -4.72 31.72 -0.21
N ILE A 253 -5.10 32.92 -0.68
CA ILE A 253 -6.50 33.36 -0.65
C ILE A 253 -7.35 32.46 -1.56
N ILE A 254 -6.90 32.22 -2.80
CA ILE A 254 -7.59 31.34 -3.75
C ILE A 254 -7.77 29.94 -3.16
N GLU A 255 -6.73 29.36 -2.56
CA GLU A 255 -6.80 28.06 -1.89
C GLU A 255 -7.92 28.03 -0.83
N LYS A 256 -8.01 29.06 0.02
CA LYS A 256 -9.03 29.14 1.07
C LYS A 256 -10.45 29.27 0.49
N ILE A 257 -10.63 30.05 -0.57
CA ILE A 257 -11.91 30.19 -1.26
C ILE A 257 -12.30 28.84 -1.88
N LEU A 258 -11.39 28.20 -2.62
CA LEU A 258 -11.62 26.92 -3.26
C LEU A 258 -11.95 25.81 -2.26
N MET A 259 -11.28 25.80 -1.10
CA MET A 259 -11.59 24.90 0.00
C MET A 259 -13.04 25.09 0.45
N ASN A 260 -13.45 26.32 0.78
CA ASN A 260 -14.78 26.60 1.30
C ASN A 260 -15.88 26.23 0.29
N VAL A 261 -15.69 26.58 -0.99
CA VAL A 261 -16.65 26.25 -2.06
C VAL A 261 -16.77 24.74 -2.26
N GLN A 262 -15.65 24.02 -2.34
CA GLN A 262 -15.66 22.57 -2.53
C GLN A 262 -16.24 21.84 -1.31
N LEU A 263 -15.90 22.26 -0.08
CA LEU A 263 -16.50 21.73 1.13
C LEU A 263 -18.01 21.96 1.14
N MET A 264 -18.48 23.16 0.80
CA MET A 264 -19.92 23.45 0.72
C MET A 264 -20.63 22.55 -0.29
N TYR A 265 -20.04 22.32 -1.46
CA TYR A 265 -20.57 21.40 -2.47
C TYR A 265 -20.62 19.95 -1.96
N MET A 266 -19.55 19.51 -1.28
CA MET A 266 -19.42 18.14 -0.79
C MET A 266 -20.28 17.86 0.44
N ARG A 267 -20.57 18.87 1.30
CA ARG A 267 -21.39 18.71 2.52
C ARG A 267 -22.74 18.03 2.29
N ARG A 268 -23.34 18.18 1.10
CA ARG A 268 -24.61 17.53 0.74
C ARG A 268 -24.48 16.04 0.41
N LYS A 269 -23.26 15.52 0.28
CA LYS A 269 -22.92 14.19 -0.22
C LYS A 269 -21.94 13.43 0.69
N ILE A 270 -21.31 14.10 1.65
CA ILE A 270 -20.39 13.48 2.62
C ILE A 270 -21.23 12.73 3.67
N THR A 271 -21.03 11.41 3.75
CA THR A 271 -21.52 10.60 4.87
C THR A 271 -20.37 10.25 5.83
N GLU A 272 -19.27 9.71 5.30
CA GLU A 272 -18.13 9.19 6.10
C GLU A 272 -16.76 9.76 5.67
N GLU A 273 -16.73 10.60 4.63
CA GLU A 273 -15.50 11.14 4.05
C GLU A 273 -14.81 12.14 5.00
N ILE A 274 -13.49 11.98 5.18
CA ILE A 274 -12.70 12.94 5.97
C ILE A 274 -12.25 14.04 5.02
N ALA A 275 -12.81 15.24 5.14
CA ALA A 275 -12.42 16.40 4.34
C ALA A 275 -12.05 17.58 5.25
N THR A 276 -10.75 17.82 5.40
CA THR A 276 -10.18 18.91 6.20
C THR A 276 -9.23 19.75 5.35
N LYS A 277 -8.59 20.76 5.94
CA LYS A 277 -7.67 21.66 5.25
C LYS A 277 -6.57 20.93 4.47
N ASN A 278 -5.99 19.88 5.06
CA ASN A 278 -4.75 19.23 4.57
C ASN A 278 -4.94 17.75 4.21
N ILE A 279 -6.15 17.20 4.33
CA ILE A 279 -6.47 15.83 3.91
C ILE A 279 -7.90 15.75 3.38
N ILE A 280 -8.06 15.04 2.28
CA ILE A 280 -9.34 14.53 1.78
C ILE A 280 -9.18 13.03 1.61
N HIS A 281 -9.98 12.25 2.32
CA HIS A 281 -10.02 10.80 2.19
C HIS A 281 -11.47 10.39 1.95
N PHE A 282 -11.74 9.89 0.74
CA PHE A 282 -13.03 9.35 0.34
C PHE A 282 -13.24 7.95 0.93
N ASN A 283 -13.13 7.84 2.26
CA ASN A 283 -13.25 6.57 2.98
C ASN A 283 -14.72 6.16 3.10
N LYS A 284 -15.29 5.60 2.04
CA LYS A 284 -16.69 5.12 2.06
C LYS A 284 -16.89 3.82 2.86
N ASN A 285 -15.82 3.11 3.18
CA ASN A 285 -15.82 1.86 3.95
C ASN A 285 -14.44 1.69 4.60
N ASP A 286 -14.36 1.61 5.93
CA ASP A 286 -13.09 1.28 6.60
C ASP A 286 -12.73 -0.20 6.38
N TRP A 287 -12.02 -0.44 5.28
CA TRP A 287 -11.51 -1.77 4.92
C TRP A 287 -10.52 -2.32 5.94
N SER A 288 -9.85 -1.47 6.74
CA SER A 288 -8.86 -1.91 7.72
C SER A 288 -9.49 -2.87 8.72
N TYR A 289 -10.64 -2.49 9.30
CA TYR A 289 -11.34 -3.33 10.27
C TYR A 289 -11.75 -4.67 9.66
N LYS A 290 -12.36 -4.64 8.46
CA LYS A 290 -12.82 -5.86 7.77
C LYS A 290 -11.66 -6.79 7.45
N VAL A 291 -10.59 -6.29 6.83
CA VAL A 291 -9.41 -7.07 6.46
C VAL A 291 -8.74 -7.66 7.70
N LEU A 292 -8.57 -6.89 8.77
CA LEU A 292 -7.93 -7.40 9.99
C LEU A 292 -8.79 -8.43 10.73
N LYS A 293 -10.12 -8.28 10.68
CA LYS A 293 -11.06 -9.27 11.21
C LYS A 293 -10.96 -10.59 10.44
N ASP A 294 -10.99 -10.53 9.10
CA ASP A 294 -10.84 -11.71 8.25
C ASP A 294 -9.46 -12.36 8.43
N TYR A 295 -8.43 -11.55 8.58
CA TYR A 295 -7.08 -12.01 8.90
C TYR A 295 -7.03 -12.81 10.21
N SER A 296 -7.60 -12.26 11.28
CA SER A 296 -7.69 -12.93 12.59
C SER A 296 -8.44 -14.26 12.50
N ASN A 297 -9.53 -14.30 11.74
CA ASN A 297 -10.31 -15.52 11.52
C ASN A 297 -9.50 -16.61 10.80
N ILE A 298 -8.72 -16.25 9.78
CA ILE A 298 -7.86 -17.19 9.06
C ILE A 298 -6.74 -17.72 9.98
N LEU A 299 -6.10 -16.85 10.78
CA LEU A 299 -5.08 -17.30 11.72
C LEU A 299 -5.63 -18.34 12.71
N LYS A 300 -6.84 -18.09 13.26
CA LYS A 300 -7.55 -19.03 14.13
C LYS A 300 -7.87 -20.34 13.42
N LYS A 301 -8.43 -20.28 12.21
CA LYS A 301 -8.81 -21.47 11.41
C LYS A 301 -7.64 -22.42 11.18
N PHE A 302 -6.43 -21.88 10.97
CA PHE A 302 -5.24 -22.68 10.69
C PHE A 302 -4.38 -22.99 11.92
N ASN A 303 -4.88 -22.67 13.13
CA ASN A 303 -4.15 -22.79 14.40
C ASN A 303 -2.74 -22.16 14.33
N PHE A 304 -2.65 -20.99 13.69
CA PHE A 304 -1.42 -20.22 13.66
C PHE A 304 -1.39 -19.34 14.91
N GLU A 305 -0.34 -19.49 15.72
CA GLU A 305 -0.13 -18.61 16.88
C GLU A 305 -0.08 -17.15 16.41
N ILE A 306 -0.87 -16.31 17.10
CA ILE A 306 -0.95 -14.86 16.88
C ILE A 306 0.38 -14.21 17.22
#